data_AF-A0A842P2X3-F1
#
_entry.id   AF-A0A842P2X3-F1
#
_cell.length_a   1.000
_cell.length_b   1.000
_cell.length_c   1.000
_cell.angle_alpha   90.00
_cell.angle_beta   90.00
_cell.angle_gamma   90.00
#
_symmetry.space_group_name_H-M   'P 1'
#
loop_
_entity.id
_entity.type
_entity.pdbx_description
1 polymer ?
#
loop_
_entity_poly.entity_id
_entity_poly.type
_entity_poly.pdbx_seq_one_letter_code
_entity_poly.pdbx_strand_id
1 'polypeptide(L)' 'MKKWRRIPLGLMTATYGVDSVNMHQDWKLIDNHHYERVWKFSDFASALDFVNKAGAICEELNHHAEFV' A
#
# COMPACT_ATOMS: atom_id res chain seq x y z
N MET A 1 28.63 25.00 39.29
CA MET A 1 28.01 25.35 37.99
C MET A 1 27.99 24.11 37.12
N LYS A 2 26.84 23.44 36.94
CA LYS A 2 26.73 22.21 36.13
C LYS A 2 26.43 22.61 34.68
N LYS A 3 27.35 22.34 33.75
CA LYS A 3 27.14 22.58 32.32
C LYS A 3 26.23 21.48 31.77
N TRP A 4 24.99 21.83 31.46
CA TRP A 4 24.06 20.95 30.77
C TRP A 4 24.43 20.91 29.28
N ARG A 5 24.92 19.77 28.79
CA ARG A 5 25.05 19.54 27.35
C ARG A 5 23.65 19.34 26.79
N ARG A 6 23.18 20.28 25.99
CA ARG A 6 21.97 20.11 25.16
C ARG A 6 22.32 19.08 24.09
N ILE A 7 21.76 17.88 24.21
CA ILE A 7 21.75 16.90 23.11
C ILE A 7 20.88 17.54 22.01
N PRO A 8 21.35 17.69 20.76
CA PRO A 8 20.47 18.12 19.70
C PRO A 8 19.40 17.05 19.58
N LEU A 9 18.12 17.41 19.72
CA LEU A 9 17.04 16.55 19.27
C LEU A 9 17.36 16.24 17.80
N GLY A 10 17.69 14.99 17.50
CA GLY A 10 17.91 14.55 16.13
C GLY A 10 16.75 15.03 15.28
N LEU A 11 17.05 15.54 14.09
CA LEU A 11 16.06 16.05 13.16
C LEU A 11 15.08 14.90 12.82
N MET A 12 13.97 14.82 13.55
CA MET A 12 12.94 13.82 13.32
C MET A 12 12.16 14.29 12.10
N THR A 13 12.56 13.83 10.92
CA THR A 13 11.77 14.03 9.71
C THR A 13 10.69 12.97 9.67
N ALA A 14 9.49 13.33 10.12
CA ALA A 14 8.31 12.52 9.86
C ALA A 14 7.91 12.74 8.39
N THR A 15 8.17 11.76 7.52
CA THR A 15 7.68 11.76 6.15
C THR A 15 6.31 11.10 6.13
N TYR A 16 5.27 11.87 5.86
CA TYR A 16 3.96 11.33 5.52
C TYR A 16 3.73 11.60 4.04
N GLY A 17 3.48 10.56 3.25
CA GLY A 17 3.03 10.73 1.87
C GLY A 17 1.62 11.29 1.89
N VAL A 18 1.47 12.54 1.44
CA VAL A 18 0.16 13.18 1.15
C VAL A 18 -0.29 12.89 -0.28
N ASP A 19 0.32 11.92 -0.94
CA ASP A 19 -0.13 11.46 -2.23
C ASP A 19 -1.47 10.75 -2.00
N SER A 20 -2.54 11.55 -1.98
CA SER A 20 -3.85 11.11 -2.43
C SER A 20 -3.66 10.70 -3.88
N VAL A 21 -3.09 9.51 -4.07
CA VAL A 21 -3.15 8.81 -5.34
C VAL A 21 -4.62 8.83 -5.68
N ASN A 22 -4.97 9.33 -6.87
CA ASN A 22 -6.35 9.31 -7.34
C ASN A 22 -6.77 7.85 -7.53
N MET A 23 -7.07 7.19 -6.42
CA MET A 23 -7.42 5.79 -6.36
C MET A 23 -8.79 5.67 -7.00
N HIS A 24 -8.93 4.66 -7.85
CA HIS A 24 -10.21 4.34 -8.44
C HIS A 24 -11.27 4.22 -7.33
N GLN A 25 -12.42 4.85 -7.50
CA GLN A 25 -13.51 4.93 -6.50
C GLN A 25 -14.03 3.58 -5.97
N ASP A 26 -13.69 2.48 -6.64
CA ASP A 26 -14.09 1.12 -6.26
C ASP A 26 -13.20 0.54 -5.16
N TRP A 27 -12.04 1.14 -4.90
CA TRP A 27 -11.19 0.78 -3.77
C TRP A 27 -11.79 1.32 -2.47
N LYS A 28 -11.90 0.46 -1.47
CA LYS A 28 -12.43 0.80 -0.15
C LYS A 28 -11.36 0.57 0.91
N LEU A 29 -11.21 1.53 1.82
CA LEU A 29 -10.37 1.36 3.01
C LEU A 29 -11.17 0.57 4.06
N ILE A 30 -10.65 -0.58 4.46
CA ILE A 30 -11.28 -1.47 5.44
C ILE A 30 -10.53 -1.36 6.76
N ASP A 31 -11.27 -1.10 7.84
CA ASP A 31 -10.79 -0.99 9.22
C ASP A 31 -9.53 -0.14 9.41
N ASN A 32 -9.33 0.84 8.52
CA ASN A 32 -8.14 1.70 8.47
C ASN A 32 -6.81 0.91 8.37
N HIS A 33 -6.86 -0.31 7.81
CA HIS A 33 -5.75 -1.26 7.76
C HIS A 33 -5.33 -1.59 6.32
N HIS A 34 -6.26 -1.97 5.44
CA HIS A 34 -5.96 -2.34 4.06
C HIS A 34 -7.04 -1.86 3.08
N TYR A 35 -6.71 -1.87 1.78
CA TYR A 35 -7.63 -1.52 0.71
C TYR A 35 -8.16 -2.77 0.00
N GLU A 36 -9.46 -2.79 -0.28
CA GLU A 36 -10.11 -3.87 -1.03
C GLU A 36 -10.82 -3.36 -2.28
N ARG A 37 -10.83 -4.19 -3.34
CA ARG A 37 -11.63 -3.97 -4.55
C ARG A 37 -12.12 -5.31 -5.10
N VAL A 38 -13.38 -5.34 -5.52
CA VAL A 38 -13.99 -6.49 -6.19
C VAL A 38 -13.94 -6.30 -7.70
N TRP A 39 -13.46 -7.32 -8.40
CA TRP A 39 -13.43 -7.39 -9.86
C TRP A 39 -14.43 -8.44 -10.37
N LYS A 40 -15.04 -8.19 -11.53
CA LYS A 40 -15.97 -9.12 -12.17
C LYS A 40 -15.42 -9.54 -13.52
N PHE A 41 -15.44 -10.84 -13.78
CA PHE A 41 -14.98 -11.45 -15.03
C PHE A 41 -16.09 -12.30 -15.65
N SER A 42 -16.07 -12.46 -16.97
CA SER A 42 -17.04 -13.27 -17.71
C SER A 42 -16.88 -14.77 -17.45
N ASP A 43 -15.65 -15.20 -17.13
CA ASP A 43 -15.26 -16.58 -16.97
C ASP A 43 -14.00 -16.71 -16.10
N PHE A 44 -13.68 -17.94 -15.72
CA PHE A 44 -12.53 -18.26 -14.90
C PHE A 44 -11.18 -17.96 -15.59
N ALA A 45 -11.07 -18.20 -16.89
CA ALA A 45 -9.82 -17.98 -17.62
C ALA A 45 -9.40 -16.50 -17.60
N SER A 46 -10.37 -15.61 -17.75
CA SER A 46 -10.18 -14.16 -17.68
C SER A 46 -9.80 -13.72 -16.26
N ALA A 47 -10.40 -14.31 -15.23
CA ALA A 47 -10.02 -14.03 -13.85
C ALA A 47 -8.59 -14.49 -13.54
N LEU A 48 -8.21 -15.68 -14.00
CA LEU A 48 -6.86 -16.23 -13.81
C LEU A 48 -5.78 -15.40 -14.53
N ASP A 49 -6.05 -14.94 -15.75
CA ASP A 49 -5.15 -14.04 -16.48
C ASP A 49 -4.90 -12.73 -15.71
N PHE A 50 -5.96 -12.15 -15.12
CA PHE A 50 -5.84 -10.98 -14.24
C PHE A 50 -4.95 -11.28 -13.01
N VAL A 51 -5.23 -12.36 -12.28
CA VAL A 51 -4.46 -12.73 -11.08
C VAL A 51 -2.98 -12.97 -11.41
N ASN A 52 -2.67 -13.64 -12.52
CA ASN A 52 -1.29 -13.87 -12.94
C ASN A 52 -0.55 -12.56 -13.23
N LYS A 53 -1.20 -11.61 -13.91
CA LYS A 53 -0.61 -10.29 -14.20
C LYS A 53 -0.38 -9.48 -12.92
N ALA A 54 -1.36 -9.45 -12.02
CA ALA A 54 -1.24 -8.77 -10.74
C ALA A 54 -0.17 -9.41 -9.84
N GLY A 55 -0.08 -10.74 -9.84
CA GLY A 55 0.94 -11.50 -9.12
C GLY A 55 2.35 -11.20 -9.61
N ALA A 56 2.56 -11.11 -10.93
CA ALA A 56 3.87 -10.73 -11.48
C ALA A 56 4.34 -9.35 -10.98
N ILE A 57 3.41 -8.38 -10.87
CA ILE A 57 3.71 -7.06 -10.29
C ILE A 57 4.05 -7.17 -8.80
N CYS A 58 3.31 -8.00 -8.05
CA CYS A 58 3.60 -8.24 -6.63
C CYS A 58 5.03 -8.76 -6.42
N GLU A 59 5.49 -9.70 -7.26
CA GLU A 59 6.85 -10.24 -7.16
C GLU A 59 7.93 -9.25 -7.58
N GLU A 60 7.71 -8.49 -8.65
CA GLU A 60 8.64 -7.43 -9.07
C GLU A 60 8.87 -6.40 -7.96
N LEU A 61 7.81 -6.05 -7.23
CA LEU A 61 7.83 -5.06 -6.16
C LEU A 61 8.13 -5.65 -4.77
N ASN A 62 8.21 -6.98 -4.66
CA ASN A 62 8.30 -7.71 -3.39
C ASN A 62 7.25 -7.23 -2.36
N HIS A 63 6.00 -7.08 -2.81
CA HIS A 63 4.87 -6.65 -2.01
C HIS A 63 3.59 -7.35 -2.47
N HIS A 64 3.09 -8.27 -1.65
CA HIS A 64 2.05 -9.21 -2.05
C HIS A 64 0.64 -8.74 -1.66
N ALA A 65 -0.29 -8.86 -2.59
CA ALA A 65 -1.72 -8.72 -2.33
C ALA A 65 -2.35 -10.08 -1.97
N GLU A 66 -3.46 -10.04 -1.27
CA GLU A 66 -4.32 -11.20 -1.07
C GLU A 66 -5.33 -11.29 -2.22
N PHE A 67 -5.35 -12.42 -2.92
CA PHE A 67 -6.32 -12.71 -3.98
C PHE A 67 -7.30 -13.77 -3.46
N VAL A 68 -8.56 -13.39 -3.26
CA VAL A 68 -9.66 -14.24 -2.78
C VAL A 68 -10.77 -14.39 -3.80
#